data_AF-A0A1H9KBR4-F1
#
_entry.id   AF-A0A1H9KBR4-F1
#
_cell.length_a   1.000
_cell.length_b   1.000
_cell.length_c   1.000
_cell.angle_alpha   90.00
_cell.angle_beta   90.00
_cell.angle_gamma   90.00
#
_symmetry.space_group_name_H-M   'P 1'
#
loop_
_entity.id
_entity.type
_entity.pdbx_description
1 polymer ?
#
loop_
_entity_poly.entity_id
_entity_poly.type
_entity_poly.pdbx_seq_one_letter_code
_entity_poly.pdbx_strand_id
1 'polypeptide(L)'
;MFRVITALLITLALTGCMDSISKLSEPADTSYYTVDLKDYEYCRGNTTQCLSMTLIGTGLPYFKPIEEAYSQKLSGKNSLKSLIRMLLTSDNAKYPIVKESEDGRYYRLGANKQTDTVWKTLQHIEESLYNPKRLID
;
A
#
# COMPACT_ATOMS: atom_id res chain seq x y z
N MET A 1 -54.77 32.51 8.64
CA MET A 1 -54.15 31.99 7.39
C MET A 1 -52.62 32.23 7.29
N PHE A 2 -52.04 33.21 7.98
CA PHE A 2 -50.57 33.47 7.97
C PHE A 2 -49.68 32.44 8.69
N ARG A 3 -50.26 31.55 9.52
CA ARG A 3 -49.49 30.58 10.33
C ARG A 3 -49.17 29.26 9.62
N VAL A 4 -49.83 28.97 8.50
CA VAL A 4 -49.61 27.73 7.73
C VAL A 4 -48.48 27.90 6.70
N ILE A 5 -48.28 29.13 6.21
CA ILE A 5 -47.26 29.46 5.21
C ILE A 5 -45.84 29.41 5.81
N THR A 6 -45.67 29.80 7.08
CA THR A 6 -44.37 29.79 7.76
C THR A 6 -43.87 28.38 8.09
N ALA A 7 -44.77 27.39 8.26
CA ALA A 7 -44.37 26.01 8.52
C ALA A 7 -43.79 25.31 7.28
N LEU A 8 -44.26 25.69 6.08
CA LEU A 8 -43.84 25.06 4.82
C LEU A 8 -42.44 25.49 4.35
N LEU A 9 -42.00 26.69 4.72
CA LEU A 9 -40.67 27.21 4.36
C LEU A 9 -39.53 26.57 5.17
N ILE A 10 -39.82 26.10 6.38
CA ILE A 10 -38.81 25.45 7.25
C ILE A 10 -38.46 24.05 6.72
N THR A 11 -39.41 23.32 6.14
CA THR A 11 -39.16 21.97 5.62
C THR A 11 -38.36 21.97 4.31
N LEU A 12 -38.49 23.01 3.46
CA LEU A 12 -37.65 23.13 2.24
C LEU A 12 -36.20 23.52 2.56
N ALA A 13 -35.95 24.18 3.70
CA ALA A 13 -34.60 24.51 4.13
C ALA A 13 -33.82 23.29 4.66
N LEU A 14 -34.51 22.26 5.20
CA LEU A 14 -33.84 21.04 5.66
C LEU A 14 -33.45 20.09 4.53
N THR A 15 -34.14 20.09 3.40
CA THR A 15 -33.78 19.24 2.25
C THR A 15 -32.64 19.84 1.40
N GLY A 16 -32.34 21.12 1.57
CA GLY A 16 -31.33 21.84 0.78
C GLY A 16 -29.87 21.61 1.20
N CYS A 17 -29.60 20.89 2.30
CA CYS A 17 -28.23 20.64 2.78
C CYS A 17 -27.73 19.21 2.52
N MET A 18 -28.44 18.39 1.73
CA MET A 18 -28.08 16.99 1.52
C MET A 18 -27.30 16.69 0.22
N ASP A 19 -27.10 17.68 -0.65
CA ASP A 19 -26.39 17.48 -1.94
C ASP A 19 -24.91 17.93 -1.94
N SER A 20 -24.40 18.47 -0.81
CA SER A 20 -23.03 19.01 -0.76
C SER A 20 -22.14 18.39 0.33
N ILE A 21 -22.52 17.23 0.86
CA ILE A 21 -21.54 16.33 1.48
C ILE A 21 -20.94 15.49 0.34
N SER A 22 -20.22 16.17 -0.56
CA SER A 22 -19.19 15.50 -1.35
C SER A 22 -18.36 14.73 -0.33
N LYS A 23 -18.35 13.39 -0.41
CA LYS A 23 -17.50 12.51 0.39
C LYS A 23 -16.14 13.19 0.57
N LEU A 24 -15.90 13.77 1.75
CA LEU A 24 -14.55 14.13 2.14
C LEU A 24 -13.87 12.77 2.27
N SER A 25 -13.19 12.33 1.21
CA SER A 25 -12.34 11.16 1.28
C SER A 25 -11.38 11.39 2.43
N GLU A 26 -11.36 10.47 3.38
CA GLU A 26 -10.37 10.51 4.45
C GLU A 26 -8.98 10.66 3.85
N PRO A 27 -8.10 11.46 4.47
CA PRO A 27 -6.72 11.59 4.00
C PRO A 27 -6.09 10.20 3.94
N ALA A 28 -5.29 9.96 2.89
CA ALA A 28 -4.65 8.67 2.72
C ALA A 28 -3.69 8.39 3.88
N ASP A 29 -3.91 7.29 4.58
CA ASP A 29 -3.01 6.79 5.60
C ASP A 29 -1.90 6.00 4.92
N THR A 30 -0.65 6.44 5.06
CA THR A 30 0.54 5.80 4.50
C THR A 30 1.48 5.24 5.57
N SER A 31 0.98 5.09 6.81
CA SER A 31 1.73 4.56 7.96
C SER A 31 1.96 3.04 7.90
N TYR A 32 1.45 2.36 6.87
CA TYR A 32 1.59 0.92 6.67
C TYR A 32 1.72 0.57 5.19
N TYR A 33 2.03 -0.70 4.94
CA TYR A 33 1.93 -1.38 3.66
C TYR A 33 0.97 -2.56 3.77
N THR A 34 0.32 -2.91 2.66
CA THR A 34 -0.43 -4.15 2.54
C THR A 34 0.28 -5.11 1.58
N VAL A 35 0.22 -6.38 1.92
CA VAL A 35 0.70 -7.49 1.09
C VAL A 35 -0.50 -8.33 0.68
N ASP A 36 -0.74 -8.47 -0.62
CA ASP A 36 -1.69 -9.42 -1.18
C ASP A 36 -0.95 -10.69 -1.64
N LEU A 37 -1.18 -11.82 -0.98
CA LEU A 37 -0.53 -13.08 -1.31
C LEU A 37 -1.11 -13.79 -2.55
N LYS A 38 -2.27 -13.37 -3.04
CA LYS A 38 -2.89 -13.94 -4.24
C LYS A 38 -2.37 -13.26 -5.51
N ASP A 39 -2.43 -11.94 -5.53
CA ASP A 39 -2.06 -11.14 -6.70
C ASP A 39 -0.60 -10.62 -6.62
N TYR A 40 0.08 -10.88 -5.49
CA TYR A 40 1.46 -10.48 -5.22
C TYR A 40 1.67 -8.97 -5.25
N GLU A 41 0.67 -8.22 -4.81
CA GLU A 41 0.73 -6.76 -4.73
C GLU A 41 1.29 -6.31 -3.39
N TYR A 42 2.08 -5.23 -3.46
CA TYR A 42 2.58 -4.51 -2.30
C TYR A 42 2.11 -3.06 -2.39
N CYS A 43 1.14 -2.69 -1.57
CA CYS A 43 0.50 -1.37 -1.66
C CYS A 43 0.85 -0.49 -0.47
N ARG A 44 0.92 0.81 -0.72
CA ARG A 44 1.22 1.81 0.31
C ARG A 44 -0.07 2.27 0.98
N GLY A 45 -0.26 1.86 2.23
CA GLY A 45 -1.37 2.34 3.04
C GLY A 45 -2.74 1.97 2.47
N ASN A 46 -3.70 2.89 2.58
CA ASN A 46 -5.01 2.80 1.90
C ASN A 46 -5.04 3.52 0.54
N THR A 47 -3.87 3.73 -0.09
CA THR A 47 -3.78 4.38 -1.41
C THR A 47 -4.03 3.38 -2.54
N THR A 48 -4.16 3.89 -3.77
CA THR A 48 -4.13 3.08 -5.00
C THR A 48 -2.71 2.82 -5.52
N GLN A 49 -1.67 3.20 -4.76
CA GLN A 49 -0.29 2.99 -5.16
C GLN A 49 0.14 1.59 -4.75
N CYS A 50 0.27 0.71 -5.74
CA CYS A 50 0.68 -0.67 -5.57
C CYS A 50 1.81 -1.00 -6.54
N LEU A 51 2.76 -1.81 -6.07
CA LEU A 51 3.83 -2.37 -6.88
C LEU A 51 3.70 -3.89 -6.91
N SER A 52 3.95 -4.48 -8.07
CA SER A 52 4.01 -5.94 -8.16
C SER A 52 5.29 -6.46 -7.49
N MET A 53 5.16 -7.36 -6.53
CA MET A 53 6.31 -8.07 -5.94
C MET A 53 6.97 -9.01 -6.95
N THR A 54 6.29 -9.39 -8.04
CA THR A 54 6.87 -10.29 -9.07
C THR A 54 8.06 -9.63 -9.79
N LEU A 55 8.17 -8.31 -9.74
CA LEU A 55 9.31 -7.53 -10.27
C LEU A 55 10.66 -7.97 -9.67
N ILE A 56 10.66 -8.47 -8.42
CA ILE A 56 11.87 -9.00 -7.79
C ILE A 56 12.44 -10.23 -8.54
N GLY A 57 11.66 -10.88 -9.41
CA GLY A 57 12.12 -11.97 -10.26
C GLY A 57 13.16 -11.53 -11.30
N THR A 58 13.02 -10.32 -11.84
CA THR A 58 13.92 -9.75 -12.86
C THR A 58 14.95 -8.80 -12.27
N GLY A 59 14.75 -8.34 -11.04
CA GLY A 59 15.58 -7.34 -10.37
C GLY A 59 16.81 -7.86 -9.62
N LEU A 60 17.47 -8.94 -10.05
CA LEU A 60 18.66 -9.50 -9.36
C LEU A 60 19.72 -8.45 -8.97
N PRO A 61 20.09 -7.48 -9.84
CA PRO A 61 21.05 -6.42 -9.49
C PRO A 61 20.59 -5.52 -8.33
N TYR A 62 19.30 -5.49 -8.03
CA TYR A 62 18.66 -4.62 -7.05
C TYR A 62 18.40 -5.29 -5.69
N PHE A 63 18.90 -6.52 -5.48
CA PHE A 63 18.63 -7.28 -4.24
C PHE A 63 19.33 -6.70 -3.02
N LYS A 64 20.55 -6.17 -3.20
CA LYS A 64 21.45 -5.79 -2.11
C LYS A 64 20.80 -4.91 -1.02
N PRO A 65 20.03 -3.85 -1.34
CA PRO A 65 19.38 -3.03 -0.32
C PRO A 65 18.40 -3.82 0.56
N ILE A 66 17.59 -4.71 -0.02
CA ILE A 66 16.65 -5.55 0.73
C ILE A 66 17.43 -6.52 1.61
N GLU A 67 18.45 -7.16 1.06
CA GLU A 67 19.24 -8.15 1.80
C GLU A 67 19.93 -7.55 3.03
N GLU A 68 20.47 -6.33 2.89
CA GLU A 68 21.07 -5.58 3.99
C GLU A 68 20.02 -5.15 5.02
N ALA A 69 18.85 -4.67 4.58
CA ALA A 69 17.78 -4.23 5.46
C ALA A 69 17.22 -5.37 6.33
N TYR A 70 17.12 -6.57 5.78
CA TYR A 70 16.62 -7.76 6.49
C TYR A 70 17.73 -8.62 7.09
N SER A 71 19.01 -8.34 6.78
CA SER A 71 20.14 -9.21 7.13
C SER A 71 19.95 -10.66 6.66
N GLN A 72 19.30 -10.84 5.51
CA GLN A 72 18.95 -12.13 4.93
C GLN A 72 19.14 -12.10 3.41
N LYS A 73 19.50 -13.22 2.78
CA LYS A 73 19.72 -13.29 1.33
C LYS A 73 18.43 -13.63 0.57
N LEU A 74 18.19 -12.94 -0.53
CA LEU A 74 17.11 -13.28 -1.46
C LEU A 74 17.56 -14.47 -2.31
N SER A 75 16.73 -15.52 -2.37
CA SER A 75 17.03 -16.67 -3.22
C SER A 75 16.82 -16.30 -4.70
N GLY A 76 17.88 -16.20 -5.51
CA GLY A 76 17.77 -15.83 -6.92
C GLY A 76 16.77 -16.65 -7.75
N LYS A 77 16.65 -17.97 -7.47
CA LYS A 77 15.70 -18.85 -8.18
C LYS A 77 14.25 -18.72 -7.67
N ASN A 78 14.06 -18.25 -6.44
CA ASN A 78 12.75 -18.18 -5.76
C ASN A 78 12.56 -16.81 -5.07
N SER A 79 12.95 -15.72 -5.74
CA SER A 79 13.12 -14.41 -5.12
C SER A 79 11.81 -13.86 -4.59
N LEU A 80 10.70 -14.06 -5.31
CA LEU A 80 9.35 -13.68 -4.85
C LEU A 80 8.98 -14.36 -3.52
N LYS A 81 9.08 -15.69 -3.46
CA LYS A 81 8.75 -16.43 -2.23
C LYS A 81 9.69 -16.08 -1.09
N SER A 82 10.96 -15.81 -1.40
CA SER A 82 11.95 -15.35 -0.44
C SER A 82 11.59 -13.97 0.11
N LEU A 83 11.18 -13.03 -0.74
CA LEU A 83 10.76 -11.69 -0.35
C LEU A 83 9.52 -11.73 0.53
N ILE A 84 8.49 -12.49 0.14
CA ILE A 84 7.28 -12.67 0.94
C ILE A 84 7.64 -13.22 2.32
N ARG A 85 8.53 -14.23 2.39
CA ARG A 85 9.00 -14.77 3.67
C ARG A 85 9.69 -13.68 4.49
N MET A 86 10.62 -12.91 3.92
CA MET A 86 11.29 -11.81 4.63
C MET A 86 10.29 -10.80 5.20
N LEU A 87 9.29 -10.39 4.41
CA LEU A 87 8.24 -9.46 4.84
C LEU A 87 7.40 -10.01 5.99
N LEU A 88 7.08 -11.31 5.95
CA LEU A 88 6.13 -11.94 6.88
C LEU A 88 6.77 -12.69 8.06
N THR A 89 8.09 -12.90 8.06
CA THR A 89 8.78 -13.68 9.10
C THR A 89 10.06 -13.02 9.59
N SER A 90 10.26 -11.72 9.34
CA SER A 90 11.44 -11.03 9.85
C SER A 90 11.41 -11.04 11.38
N ASP A 91 12.29 -11.82 12.00
CA ASP A 91 12.51 -11.84 13.46
C ASP A 91 12.98 -10.47 13.99
N ASN A 92 13.47 -9.61 13.08
CA ASN A 92 13.84 -8.22 13.33
C ASN A 92 12.72 -7.23 12.98
N ALA A 93 11.54 -7.69 12.57
CA ALA A 93 10.39 -6.83 12.36
C ALA A 93 10.05 -6.23 13.73
N LYS A 94 10.37 -4.96 13.91
CA LYS A 94 9.98 -4.16 15.08
C LYS A 94 8.45 -3.97 15.19
N TYR A 95 7.65 -4.71 14.41
CA TYR A 95 6.24 -4.43 14.18
C TYR A 95 5.42 -5.72 14.12
N PRO A 96 4.20 -5.69 14.69
CA PRO A 96 3.26 -6.79 14.55
C PRO A 96 2.78 -6.85 13.10
N ILE A 97 2.89 -8.03 12.51
CA ILE A 97 2.24 -8.36 11.25
C ILE A 97 0.78 -8.64 11.56
N VAL A 98 -0.13 -7.86 10.99
CA VAL A 98 -1.58 -8.04 11.21
C VAL A 98 -2.17 -8.75 10.01
N LYS A 99 -2.79 -9.90 10.23
CA LYS A 99 -3.59 -10.59 9.22
C LYS A 99 -4.92 -9.83 9.07
N GLU A 100 -5.18 -9.29 7.89
CA GLU A 100 -6.34 -8.42 7.62
C GLU A 100 -7.55 -9.20 7.08
N SER A 101 -7.34 -10.40 6.54
CA SER A 101 -8.41 -11.21 5.97
C SER A 101 -8.47 -12.59 6.61
N GLU A 102 -9.68 -13.14 6.78
CA GLU A 102 -9.87 -14.46 7.41
C GLU A 102 -9.15 -15.59 6.65
N ASP A 103 -9.15 -15.50 5.31
CA ASP A 103 -8.49 -16.45 4.41
C ASP A 103 -6.95 -16.36 4.44
N GLY A 104 -6.38 -15.31 5.06
CA GLY A 104 -4.93 -15.09 5.10
C GLY A 104 -4.35 -14.64 3.77
N ARG A 105 -5.16 -14.04 2.89
CA ARG A 105 -4.70 -13.38 1.67
C ARG A 105 -3.97 -12.06 1.95
N TYR A 106 -4.49 -11.24 2.86
CA TYR A 106 -4.00 -9.89 3.11
C TYR A 106 -3.28 -9.75 4.44
N TYR A 107 -2.13 -9.07 4.41
CA TYR A 107 -1.37 -8.72 5.61
C TYR A 107 -1.05 -7.23 5.63
N ARG A 108 -1.12 -6.62 6.80
CA ARG A 108 -0.68 -5.25 7.06
C ARG A 108 0.68 -5.26 7.75
N LEU A 109 1.61 -4.46 7.23
CA LEU A 109 2.97 -4.28 7.74
C LEU A 109 3.17 -2.79 8.08
N GLY A 110 3.62 -2.47 9.29
CA GLY A 110 3.90 -1.07 9.64
C GLY A 110 5.02 -0.47 8.77
N ALA A 111 4.84 0.76 8.29
CA ALA A 111 5.83 1.46 7.49
C ALA A 111 7.07 1.81 8.32
N ASN A 112 8.23 1.39 7.83
CA ASN A 112 9.52 1.54 8.48
C ASN A 112 10.66 1.37 7.46
N LYS A 113 11.90 1.54 7.93
CA LYS A 113 13.08 1.44 7.06
C LYS A 113 13.12 0.17 6.19
N GLN A 114 12.77 -0.99 6.72
CA GLN A 114 12.82 -2.27 5.99
C GLN A 114 11.72 -2.37 4.92
N THR A 115 10.47 -2.06 5.27
CA THR A 115 9.33 -2.08 4.36
C THR A 115 9.44 -1.00 3.27
N ASP A 116 10.00 0.16 3.63
CA ASP A 116 10.28 1.26 2.72
C ASP A 116 11.40 0.91 1.74
N THR A 117 12.42 0.17 2.19
CA THR A 117 13.49 -0.32 1.31
C THR A 117 12.91 -1.26 0.26
N VAL A 118 12.00 -2.17 0.64
CA VAL A 118 11.32 -3.04 -0.34
C VAL A 118 10.52 -2.21 -1.34
N TRP A 119 9.73 -1.25 -0.87
CA TRP A 119 8.97 -0.34 -1.74
C TRP A 119 9.86 0.36 -2.77
N LYS A 120 10.93 1.01 -2.30
CA LYS A 120 11.86 1.75 -3.16
C LYS A 120 12.58 0.85 -4.16
N THR A 121 12.95 -0.35 -3.75
CA THR A 121 13.59 -1.33 -4.63
C THR A 121 12.63 -1.79 -5.73
N LEU A 122 11.38 -2.14 -5.39
CA LEU A 122 10.38 -2.53 -6.38
C LEU A 122 10.07 -1.38 -7.35
N GLN A 123 9.96 -0.15 -6.83
CA GLN A 123 9.77 1.05 -7.62
C GLN A 123 10.94 1.27 -8.59
N HIS A 124 12.19 1.14 -8.13
CA HIS A 124 13.35 1.28 -8.99
C HIS A 124 13.35 0.22 -10.09
N ILE A 125 13.03 -1.04 -9.77
CA ILE A 125 12.93 -2.10 -10.78
C ILE A 125 11.86 -1.75 -11.81
N GLU A 126 10.68 -1.32 -11.38
CA GLU A 126 9.61 -0.89 -12.28
C GLU A 126 10.05 0.26 -13.19
N GLU A 127 10.64 1.31 -12.62
CA GLU A 127 11.16 2.46 -13.37
C GLU A 127 12.24 2.05 -14.38
N SER A 128 13.11 1.10 -14.01
CA SER A 128 14.14 0.58 -14.92
C SER A 128 13.58 -0.19 -16.12
N LEU A 129 12.45 -0.89 -15.92
CA LEU A 129 11.81 -1.69 -16.96
C LEU A 129 10.93 -0.85 -17.88
N TYR A 130 10.21 0.13 -17.31
CA TYR A 130 9.16 0.86 -18.04
C TYR A 130 9.51 2.32 -18.34
N ASN A 131 10.57 2.87 -17.74
CA ASN A 131 11.02 4.24 -17.98
C ASN A 131 12.55 4.42 -17.89
N PRO A 132 13.34 3.74 -18.73
CA PRO A 132 14.80 3.71 -18.63
C PRO A 132 15.47 5.08 -18.84
N LYS A 133 14.77 6.05 -19.44
CA LYS A 133 15.29 7.41 -19.69
C LYS A 133 15.55 8.20 -18.40
N ARG A 134 14.98 7.81 -17.25
CA ARG A 134 15.16 8.49 -15.96
C ARG A 134 16.34 7.99 -15.12
N LEU A 135 17.10 6.99 -15.60
CA LEU A 135 18.24 6.40 -14.88
C LEU A 135 19.60 7.02 -15.25
N ILE A 136 19.63 8.01 -16.15
CA ILE A 136 20.85 8.59 -16.73
C ILE A 136 21.05 10.05 -16.30
N ASP A 137 20.18 10.57 -15.41
CA ASP A 137 20.23 11.94 -14.87
C ASP A 137 20.65 11.94 -13.39
#